data_AF-A0A7K6JFY5-F1
#
_entry.id   AF-A0A7K6JFY5-F1
#
_cell.length_a   1.000
_cell.length_b   1.000
_cell.length_c   1.000
_cell.angle_alpha   90.00
_cell.angle_beta   90.00
_cell.angle_gamma   90.00
#
_symmetry.space_group_name_H-M   'P 1'
#
loop_
_entity.id
_entity.type
_entity.pdbx_description
1 polymer ?
#
loop_
_entity_poly.entity_id
_entity_poly.type
_entity_poly.pdbx_seq_one_letter_code
_entity_poly.pdbx_strand_id
1 'polypeptide(L)'
;LAMDKMKDLSLKETMTRPELFEVEGVPLTQPIGSTWDQVWQFKARPDDVLISTYAKAGTTWTQEIVDMIQQNGDTEKCKRETTYRRHPFLEWFLPEPPSLRYSGLELAEAMPSPRTIKTHLPVQLLPPSFWEQNCKIIYVARNAKDNLVSYYHFHRMNKGLPDPGTWEEFVEKFMTGKVLWGSWYDHVKGWWKAKDKHRILYLFYEDMKENPKREIQKIAKFLEKDLSQEVLNKIVHNTSFEVMKDNPMTNYTKEFQGIMDHSISPFMRKGTVADWKNHFTVAQNEKFDEDYKKKMSDTSLVFRTEL
;
A
#
# COMPACT_ATOMS: atom_id res chain seq x y z
N LEU A 1 31.15 -13.84 24.84
CA LEU A 1 31.83 -12.70 24.15
C LEU A 1 31.73 -12.73 22.61
N ALA A 2 31.06 -13.69 21.98
CA ALA A 2 30.86 -13.73 20.51
C ALA A 2 29.41 -13.46 20.04
N MET A 3 28.44 -13.34 20.96
CA MET A 3 27.02 -13.10 20.60
C MET A 3 26.64 -11.61 20.51
N ASP A 4 27.38 -10.72 21.18
CA ASP A 4 27.11 -9.27 21.11
C ASP A 4 27.67 -8.59 19.85
N LYS A 5 28.63 -9.23 19.15
CA LYS A 5 29.16 -8.71 17.89
C LYS A 5 28.29 -9.01 16.67
N MET A 6 27.32 -9.92 16.76
CA MET A 6 26.40 -10.23 15.66
C MET A 6 25.20 -9.27 15.58
N LYS A 7 24.82 -8.62 16.69
CA LYS A 7 23.71 -7.64 16.68
C LYS A 7 24.08 -6.30 16.05
N ASP A 8 25.36 -5.98 15.96
CA ASP A 8 25.85 -4.68 15.47
C ASP A 8 26.26 -4.70 13.98
N LEU A 9 26.33 -5.89 13.36
CA LEU A 9 26.67 -6.03 11.94
C LEU A 9 25.45 -5.87 11.01
N SER A 10 24.22 -6.10 11.48
CA SER A 10 23.01 -5.95 10.66
C SER A 10 22.66 -4.50 10.33
N LEU A 11 23.25 -3.52 11.03
CA LEU A 11 23.07 -2.09 10.78
C LEU A 11 24.09 -1.51 9.77
N LYS A 12 25.10 -2.29 9.35
CA LYS A 12 26.22 -1.80 8.53
C LYS A 12 26.14 -2.14 7.04
N GLU A 13 25.21 -2.98 6.60
CA GLU A 13 24.94 -3.10 5.16
C GLU A 13 24.12 -1.89 4.70
N THR A 14 24.84 -0.85 4.27
CA THR A 14 24.24 0.32 3.63
C THR A 14 23.72 -0.07 2.26
N MET A 15 22.48 -0.55 2.20
CA MET A 15 21.77 -0.71 0.94
C MET A 15 21.68 0.66 0.24
N THR A 16 22.16 0.74 -0.99
CA THR A 16 22.01 1.92 -1.84
C THR A 16 20.55 2.06 -2.26
N ARG A 17 20.04 3.29 -2.23
CA ARG A 17 18.67 3.57 -2.68
C ARG A 17 18.59 3.31 -4.19
N PRO A 18 17.54 2.60 -4.67
CA PRO A 18 17.42 2.27 -6.08
C PRO A 18 17.10 3.51 -6.92
N GLU A 19 17.55 3.49 -8.18
CA GLU A 19 17.12 4.45 -9.18
C GLU A 19 15.75 4.07 -9.76
N LEU A 20 15.07 5.06 -10.33
CA LEU A 20 13.83 4.84 -11.05
C LEU A 20 14.11 4.24 -12.44
N PHE A 21 13.26 3.31 -12.83
CA PHE A 21 13.19 2.68 -14.14
C PHE A 21 11.79 2.89 -14.70
N GLU A 22 11.62 3.11 -16.00
CA GLU A 22 10.32 3.41 -16.58
C GLU A 22 9.71 2.18 -17.28
N VAL A 23 8.45 1.89 -16.99
CA VAL A 23 7.63 0.90 -17.70
C VAL A 23 6.39 1.60 -18.23
N GLU A 24 6.25 1.67 -19.56
CA GLU A 24 5.13 2.32 -20.25
C GLU A 24 4.78 3.73 -19.69
N GLY A 25 5.81 4.55 -19.41
CA GLY A 25 5.62 5.89 -18.85
C GLY A 25 5.41 5.95 -17.33
N VAL A 26 5.43 4.82 -16.62
CA VAL A 26 5.27 4.75 -15.16
C VAL A 26 6.63 4.51 -14.50
N PRO A 27 7.08 5.40 -13.60
CA PRO A 27 8.30 5.18 -12.83
C PRO A 27 8.14 4.03 -11.83
N LEU A 28 8.89 2.96 -12.03
CA LEU A 28 9.11 1.83 -11.14
C LEU A 28 10.56 1.87 -10.59
N THR A 29 10.96 0.95 -9.72
CA THR A 29 12.39 0.82 -9.36
C THR A 29 13.09 -0.14 -10.32
N GLN A 30 14.40 0.00 -10.50
CA GLN A 30 15.18 -0.92 -11.35
C GLN A 30 14.99 -2.40 -10.96
N PRO A 31 14.97 -2.81 -9.67
CA PRO A 31 14.63 -4.18 -9.30
C PRO A 31 13.28 -4.65 -9.83
N ILE A 32 12.21 -3.85 -9.70
CA ILE A 32 10.88 -4.20 -10.23
C ILE A 32 10.94 -4.34 -11.75
N GLY A 33 11.63 -3.40 -12.42
CA GLY A 33 11.84 -3.44 -13.87
C GLY A 33 12.54 -4.71 -14.35
N SER A 34 13.50 -5.23 -13.58
CA SER A 34 14.24 -6.44 -13.93
C SER A 34 13.39 -7.72 -13.93
N THR A 35 12.22 -7.71 -13.28
CA THR A 35 11.28 -8.83 -13.23
C THR A 35 9.94 -8.51 -13.88
N TRP A 36 9.87 -7.43 -14.67
CA TRP A 36 8.60 -6.88 -15.14
C TRP A 36 7.84 -7.86 -16.04
N ASP A 37 8.53 -8.54 -16.95
CA ASP A 37 7.90 -9.50 -17.86
C ASP A 37 7.23 -10.65 -17.10
N GLN A 38 7.84 -11.16 -16.03
CA GLN A 38 7.23 -12.20 -15.21
C GLN A 38 6.03 -11.67 -14.41
N VAL A 39 6.12 -10.45 -13.88
CA VAL A 39 4.99 -9.80 -13.19
C VAL A 39 3.81 -9.63 -14.15
N TRP A 40 4.05 -9.12 -15.36
CA TRP A 40 3.02 -8.92 -16.38
C TRP A 40 2.35 -10.24 -16.81
N GLN A 41 3.13 -11.32 -16.88
CA GLN A 41 2.63 -12.66 -17.25
C GLN A 41 2.01 -13.45 -16.10
N PHE A 42 1.98 -12.88 -14.89
CA PHE A 42 1.46 -13.54 -13.69
C PHE A 42 0.07 -14.14 -13.93
N LYS A 43 -0.12 -15.37 -13.45
CA LYS A 43 -1.38 -16.11 -13.59
C LYS A 43 -2.22 -15.96 -12.33
N ALA A 44 -3.21 -15.08 -12.42
CA ALA A 44 -4.24 -14.96 -11.40
C ALA A 44 -5.09 -16.25 -11.38
N ARG A 45 -5.72 -16.51 -10.25
CA ARG A 45 -6.69 -17.60 -10.06
C ARG A 45 -8.08 -16.98 -9.86
N PRO A 46 -9.16 -17.66 -10.26
CA PRO A 46 -10.53 -17.13 -10.13
C PRO A 46 -10.90 -16.70 -8.71
N ASP A 47 -10.30 -17.34 -7.70
CA ASP A 47 -10.57 -17.10 -6.28
C ASP A 47 -9.58 -16.14 -5.61
N ASP A 48 -8.68 -15.52 -6.37
CA ASP A 48 -7.81 -14.48 -5.85
C ASP A 48 -8.59 -13.22 -5.48
N VAL A 49 -8.16 -12.60 -4.38
CA VAL A 49 -8.55 -11.24 -3.99
C VAL A 49 -7.34 -10.33 -4.17
N LEU A 50 -7.50 -9.27 -4.95
CA LEU A 50 -6.47 -8.25 -5.11
C LEU A 50 -6.79 -7.03 -4.24
N ILE A 51 -5.82 -6.59 -3.44
CA ILE A 51 -5.85 -5.31 -2.75
C ILE A 51 -4.93 -4.36 -3.51
N SER A 52 -5.54 -3.39 -4.20
CA SER A 52 -4.82 -2.38 -4.97
C SER A 52 -4.95 -1.02 -4.32
N THR A 53 -3.85 -0.28 -4.19
CA THR A 53 -3.91 1.12 -3.75
C THR A 53 -2.79 1.91 -4.39
N TYR A 54 -2.94 3.23 -4.50
CA TYR A 54 -1.72 4.05 -4.56
C TYR A 54 -0.94 3.87 -3.25
N ALA A 55 0.39 3.95 -3.31
CA ALA A 55 1.21 3.77 -2.12
C ALA A 55 0.78 4.72 -0.99
N LYS A 56 0.65 4.21 0.23
CA LYS A 56 0.28 4.97 1.45
C LYS A 56 -1.17 5.45 1.56
N ALA A 57 -2.08 4.85 0.78
CA ALA A 57 -3.52 5.08 0.90
C ALA A 57 -4.27 4.16 1.89
N GLY A 58 -3.58 3.37 2.72
CA GLY A 58 -4.22 2.49 3.72
C GLY A 58 -4.19 0.99 3.42
N THR A 59 -3.20 0.53 2.65
CA THR A 59 -3.09 -0.86 2.20
C THR A 59 -2.99 -1.85 3.35
N THR A 60 -2.08 -1.63 4.30
CA THR A 60 -1.89 -2.53 5.45
C THR A 60 -3.13 -2.63 6.31
N TRP A 61 -3.85 -1.52 6.47
CA TRP A 61 -5.13 -1.50 7.19
C TRP A 61 -6.17 -2.39 6.49
N THR A 62 -6.25 -2.26 5.16
CA THR A 62 -7.16 -3.07 4.33
C THR A 62 -6.77 -4.54 4.33
N GLN A 63 -5.48 -4.86 4.23
CA GLN A 63 -4.95 -6.23 4.31
C GLN A 63 -5.36 -6.90 5.63
N GLU A 64 -5.21 -6.20 6.75
CA GLU A 64 -5.58 -6.77 8.05
C GLU A 64 -7.10 -6.94 8.22
N ILE A 65 -7.90 -5.99 7.70
CA ILE A 65 -9.36 -6.14 7.65
C ILE A 65 -9.75 -7.37 6.82
N VAL A 66 -9.18 -7.53 5.62
CA VAL A 66 -9.50 -8.64 4.72
C VAL A 66 -9.11 -9.98 5.34
N ASP A 67 -7.91 -10.10 5.91
CA ASP A 67 -7.48 -11.35 6.57
C ASP A 67 -8.37 -11.66 7.78
N MET A 68 -8.65 -10.69 8.64
CA MET A 68 -9.55 -10.88 9.78
C MET A 68 -10.96 -11.31 9.35
N ILE A 69 -11.49 -10.79 8.23
CA ILE A 69 -12.76 -11.26 7.65
C ILE A 69 -12.64 -12.71 7.17
N GLN A 70 -11.58 -13.04 6.42
CA GLN A 70 -11.34 -14.38 5.90
C GLN A 70 -11.15 -15.42 7.01
N GLN A 71 -10.55 -15.03 8.13
CA GLN A 71 -10.36 -15.87 9.32
C GLN A 71 -11.51 -15.79 10.32
N ASN A 72 -12.66 -15.20 9.96
CA ASN A 72 -13.83 -15.06 10.82
C ASN A 72 -13.54 -14.42 12.21
N GLY A 73 -12.66 -13.42 12.22
CA GLY A 73 -12.21 -12.71 13.42
C GLY A 73 -11.23 -13.49 14.30
N ASP A 74 -10.67 -14.61 13.83
CA ASP A 74 -9.64 -15.35 14.55
C ASP A 74 -8.29 -14.61 14.51
N THR A 75 -7.94 -13.99 15.63
CA THR A 75 -6.73 -13.18 15.80
C THR A 75 -5.46 -14.02 15.80
N GLU A 76 -5.51 -15.27 16.23
CA GLU A 76 -4.33 -16.13 16.26
C GLU A 76 -3.96 -16.59 14.85
N LYS A 77 -4.98 -16.89 14.02
CA LYS A 77 -4.74 -17.11 12.59
C LYS A 77 -4.19 -15.88 11.89
N CYS A 78 -4.64 -14.67 12.24
CA CYS A 78 -4.10 -13.44 11.64
C CYS A 78 -2.66 -13.13 12.08
N LYS A 79 -2.18 -13.73 13.16
CA LYS A 79 -0.79 -13.65 13.64
C LYS A 79 0.11 -14.80 13.16
N ARG A 80 -0.38 -15.68 12.28
CA ARG A 80 0.39 -16.82 11.74
C ARG A 80 1.70 -16.39 11.07
N GLU A 81 1.72 -15.19 10.51
CA GLU A 81 2.90 -14.58 9.89
C GLU A 81 2.69 -13.07 9.75
N THR A 82 3.75 -12.34 9.41
CA THR A 82 3.68 -10.90 9.10
C THR A 82 2.73 -10.63 7.91
N THR A 83 2.11 -9.45 7.90
CA THR A 83 1.16 -9.01 6.85
C THR A 83 1.78 -9.10 5.46
N TYR A 84 3.09 -8.92 5.37
CA TYR A 84 3.84 -8.90 4.12
C TYR A 84 4.03 -10.30 3.50
N ARG A 85 4.04 -11.33 4.35
CA ARG A 85 4.10 -12.74 3.96
C ARG A 85 2.70 -13.33 3.77
N ARG A 86 1.72 -12.89 4.56
CA ARG A 86 0.30 -13.27 4.38
C ARG A 86 -0.29 -12.74 3.08
N HIS A 87 0.21 -11.59 2.61
CA HIS A 87 -0.30 -10.88 1.45
C HIS A 87 0.86 -10.45 0.53
N PRO A 88 1.26 -11.29 -0.43
CA PRO A 88 2.40 -11.03 -1.28
C PRO A 88 2.26 -9.70 -2.00
N PHE A 89 3.33 -8.91 -2.02
CA PHE A 89 3.36 -7.64 -2.75
C PHE A 89 3.86 -7.90 -4.17
N LEU A 90 2.92 -8.13 -5.09
CA LEU A 90 3.14 -8.79 -6.38
C LEU A 90 4.38 -8.32 -7.14
N GLU A 91 4.47 -7.01 -7.39
CA GLU A 91 5.55 -6.45 -8.18
C GLU A 91 6.83 -6.18 -7.38
N TRP A 92 6.80 -6.30 -6.05
CA TRP A 92 7.93 -5.90 -5.23
C TRP A 92 9.03 -6.95 -5.24
N PHE A 93 10.20 -6.52 -5.68
CA PHE A 93 11.39 -7.35 -5.77
C PHE A 93 12.58 -6.65 -5.12
N LEU A 94 13.27 -7.39 -4.26
CA LEU A 94 14.53 -7.02 -3.63
C LEU A 94 15.50 -8.18 -3.87
N PRO A 95 16.41 -8.09 -4.84
CA PRO A 95 17.36 -9.17 -5.14
C PRO A 95 18.50 -9.23 -4.11
N GLU A 96 18.92 -8.07 -3.60
CA GLU A 96 20.13 -7.92 -2.77
C GLU A 96 19.87 -7.01 -1.56
N PRO A 97 20.61 -7.20 -0.45
CA PRO A 97 21.53 -8.32 -0.19
C PRO A 97 20.76 -9.65 -0.02
N PRO A 98 21.39 -10.84 -0.18
CA PRO A 98 20.67 -12.12 -0.20
C PRO A 98 19.96 -12.43 1.13
N SER A 99 20.51 -11.90 2.23
CA SER A 99 19.93 -11.94 3.58
C SER A 99 18.57 -11.22 3.67
N LEU A 100 18.31 -10.28 2.78
CA LEU A 100 17.09 -9.48 2.69
C LEU A 100 16.31 -9.73 1.39
N ARG A 101 16.69 -10.76 0.62
CA ARG A 101 16.03 -11.09 -0.64
C ARG A 101 14.54 -11.30 -0.45
N TYR A 102 13.75 -10.68 -1.29
CA TYR A 102 12.31 -10.85 -1.35
C TYR A 102 11.79 -10.78 -2.78
N SER A 103 10.88 -11.69 -3.13
CA SER A 103 10.09 -11.62 -4.35
C SER A 103 8.63 -11.87 -4.01
N GLY A 104 7.79 -10.86 -4.22
CA GLY A 104 6.34 -11.00 -4.01
C GLY A 104 5.70 -11.89 -5.05
N LEU A 105 6.26 -11.92 -6.26
CA LEU A 105 5.88 -12.82 -7.34
C LEU A 105 6.09 -14.29 -6.94
N GLU A 106 7.33 -14.66 -6.56
CA GLU A 106 7.66 -16.05 -6.16
C GLU A 106 6.78 -16.50 -4.98
N LEU A 107 6.55 -15.59 -4.02
CA LEU A 107 5.69 -15.86 -2.87
C LEU A 107 4.22 -16.08 -3.29
N ALA A 108 3.69 -15.25 -4.20
CA ALA A 108 2.32 -15.39 -4.70
C ALA A 108 2.12 -16.69 -5.48
N GLU A 109 3.11 -17.12 -6.26
CA GLU A 109 3.07 -18.38 -7.01
C GLU A 109 3.07 -19.61 -6.10
N ALA A 110 3.90 -19.58 -5.05
CA ALA A 110 4.02 -20.68 -4.09
C ALA A 110 2.81 -20.81 -3.14
N MET A 111 2.00 -19.76 -2.97
CA MET A 111 0.86 -19.78 -2.04
C MET A 111 -0.29 -20.67 -2.53
N PRO A 112 -0.91 -21.48 -1.64
CA PRO A 112 -2.15 -22.18 -1.94
C PRO A 112 -3.31 -21.18 -2.07
N SER A 113 -4.33 -21.56 -2.83
CA SER A 113 -5.60 -20.83 -2.91
C SER A 113 -6.44 -21.00 -1.64
N PRO A 114 -7.31 -20.02 -1.29
CA PRO A 114 -7.45 -18.71 -1.93
C PRO A 114 -6.30 -17.76 -1.53
N ARG A 115 -5.84 -16.92 -2.47
CA ARG A 115 -4.78 -15.94 -2.22
C ARG A 115 -5.36 -14.54 -2.07
N THR A 116 -4.78 -13.76 -1.17
CA THR A 116 -5.00 -12.31 -1.11
C THR A 116 -3.69 -11.62 -1.47
N ILE A 117 -3.66 -10.93 -2.59
CA ILE A 117 -2.44 -10.34 -3.19
C ILE A 117 -2.52 -8.82 -3.08
N LYS A 118 -1.38 -8.15 -2.86
CA LYS A 118 -1.28 -6.69 -2.84
C LYS A 118 -0.58 -6.19 -4.10
N THR A 119 -1.02 -5.05 -4.63
CA THR A 119 -0.27 -4.28 -5.63
C THR A 119 -0.40 -2.76 -5.44
N HIS A 120 0.56 -2.02 -5.99
CA HIS A 120 0.50 -0.57 -6.19
C HIS A 120 0.56 -0.20 -7.68
N LEU A 121 0.40 -1.17 -8.57
CA LEU A 121 0.40 -0.91 -10.01
C LEU A 121 -0.82 -0.06 -10.41
N PRO A 122 -0.62 0.95 -11.28
CA PRO A 122 -1.74 1.64 -11.90
C PRO A 122 -2.49 0.67 -12.81
N VAL A 123 -3.76 0.99 -13.09
CA VAL A 123 -4.69 0.05 -13.75
C VAL A 123 -4.18 -0.50 -15.09
N GLN A 124 -3.48 0.33 -15.88
CA GLN A 124 -2.95 -0.07 -17.18
C GLN A 124 -1.78 -1.07 -17.08
N LEU A 125 -1.13 -1.13 -15.91
CA LEU A 125 -0.03 -2.03 -15.64
C LEU A 125 -0.45 -3.27 -14.83
N LEU A 126 -1.74 -3.42 -14.50
CA LEU A 126 -2.20 -4.63 -13.82
C LEU A 126 -2.07 -5.84 -14.75
N PRO A 127 -1.51 -6.98 -14.29
CA PRO A 127 -1.42 -8.19 -15.11
C PRO A 127 -2.77 -8.59 -15.71
N PRO A 128 -2.86 -8.79 -17.04
CA PRO A 128 -4.14 -9.03 -17.73
C PRO A 128 -4.96 -10.19 -17.15
N SER A 129 -4.27 -11.19 -16.59
CA SER A 129 -4.89 -12.37 -15.99
C SER A 129 -5.89 -12.04 -14.88
N PHE A 130 -5.70 -10.96 -14.10
CA PHE A 130 -6.70 -10.55 -13.10
C PHE A 130 -8.05 -10.16 -13.73
N TRP A 131 -8.03 -9.56 -14.92
CA TRP A 131 -9.23 -9.21 -15.67
C TRP A 131 -9.86 -10.45 -16.30
N GLU A 132 -9.05 -11.31 -16.91
CA GLU A 132 -9.48 -12.57 -17.55
C GLU A 132 -10.18 -13.51 -16.56
N GLN A 133 -9.67 -13.60 -15.33
CA GLN A 133 -10.22 -14.43 -14.27
C GLN A 133 -11.35 -13.74 -13.47
N ASN A 134 -11.67 -12.49 -13.81
CA ASN A 134 -12.69 -11.68 -13.13
C ASN A 134 -12.52 -11.65 -11.59
N CYS A 135 -11.27 -11.50 -11.14
CA CYS A 135 -10.92 -11.53 -9.72
C CYS A 135 -11.63 -10.41 -8.94
N LYS A 136 -11.85 -10.62 -7.63
CA LYS A 136 -12.33 -9.56 -6.74
C LYS A 136 -11.20 -8.57 -6.50
N ILE A 137 -11.44 -7.28 -6.72
CA ILE A 137 -10.45 -6.24 -6.43
C ILE A 137 -11.01 -5.26 -5.39
N ILE A 138 -10.25 -5.00 -4.34
CA ILE A 138 -10.53 -3.94 -3.36
C ILE A 138 -9.53 -2.82 -3.64
N TYR A 139 -10.05 -1.67 -4.06
CA TYR A 139 -9.25 -0.47 -4.28
C TYR A 139 -9.47 0.53 -3.15
N VAL A 140 -8.39 1.04 -2.55
CA VAL A 140 -8.50 2.11 -1.54
C VAL A 140 -7.75 3.36 -2.01
N ALA A 141 -8.49 4.45 -2.08
CA ALA A 141 -7.98 5.78 -2.37
C ALA A 141 -7.87 6.62 -1.10
N ARG A 142 -6.95 7.57 -1.07
CA ARG A 142 -6.79 8.55 0.01
C ARG A 142 -6.54 9.91 -0.61
N ASN A 143 -6.99 10.98 0.05
CA ASN A 143 -6.77 12.34 -0.43
C ASN A 143 -5.27 12.60 -0.71
N ALA A 144 -5.00 13.31 -1.80
CA ALA A 144 -3.65 13.45 -2.33
C ALA A 144 -2.68 14.12 -1.35
N LYS A 145 -3.14 15.09 -0.55
CA LYS A 145 -2.30 15.86 0.36
C LYS A 145 -1.77 15.00 1.51
N ASP A 146 -2.66 14.29 2.21
CA ASP A 146 -2.21 13.34 3.25
C ASP A 146 -1.42 12.17 2.67
N ASN A 147 -1.79 11.74 1.45
CA ASN A 147 -1.07 10.69 0.77
C ASN A 147 0.38 11.10 0.50
N LEU A 148 0.61 12.31 -0.01
CA LEU A 148 1.92 12.90 -0.28
C LEU A 148 2.77 12.95 1.00
N VAL A 149 2.23 13.52 2.09
CA VAL A 149 2.91 13.59 3.40
C VAL A 149 3.32 12.21 3.87
N SER A 150 2.39 11.26 3.83
CA SER A 150 2.68 9.89 4.25
C SER A 150 3.72 9.21 3.37
N TYR A 151 3.79 9.61 2.09
CA TYR A 151 4.71 9.02 1.14
C TYR A 151 6.12 9.58 1.26
N TYR A 152 6.25 10.87 1.55
CA TYR A 152 7.54 11.50 1.86
C TYR A 152 8.20 10.84 3.09
N HIS A 153 7.47 10.72 4.20
CA HIS A 153 8.00 10.05 5.40
C HIS A 153 8.31 8.57 5.17
N PHE A 154 7.57 7.91 4.28
CA PHE A 154 7.87 6.53 3.89
C PHE A 154 9.17 6.41 3.08
N HIS A 155 9.42 7.30 2.13
CA HIS A 155 10.70 7.34 1.40
C HIS A 155 11.87 7.61 2.35
N ARG A 156 11.72 8.55 3.29
CA ARG A 156 12.76 8.86 4.28
C ARG A 156 13.17 7.64 5.11
N MET A 157 12.19 6.87 5.60
CA MET A 157 12.47 5.70 6.44
C MET A 157 12.80 4.42 5.66
N ASN A 158 12.34 4.26 4.42
CA ASN A 158 12.53 3.04 3.63
C ASN A 158 13.63 3.23 2.59
N LYS A 159 14.79 2.62 2.81
CA LYS A 159 15.95 2.64 1.89
C LYS A 159 15.71 1.86 0.60
N GLY A 160 14.68 1.02 0.53
CA GLY A 160 14.27 0.31 -0.68
C GLY A 160 13.56 1.21 -1.71
N LEU A 161 13.45 2.50 -1.42
CA LEU A 161 12.88 3.51 -2.31
C LEU A 161 13.96 4.53 -2.72
N PRO A 162 13.76 5.22 -3.86
CA PRO A 162 14.61 6.34 -4.26
C PRO A 162 14.73 7.41 -3.17
N ASP A 163 15.78 8.24 -3.24
CA ASP A 163 15.95 9.33 -2.29
C ASP A 163 14.82 10.36 -2.44
N PRO A 164 14.08 10.69 -1.35
CA PRO A 164 13.03 11.70 -1.44
C PRO A 164 13.57 13.09 -1.81
N GLY A 165 14.80 13.44 -1.41
CA GLY A 165 15.28 14.81 -1.40
C GLY A 165 14.62 15.63 -0.28
N THR A 166 14.53 16.95 -0.48
CA THR A 166 13.81 17.84 0.45
C THR A 166 12.30 17.67 0.33
N TRP A 167 11.56 18.24 1.30
CA TRP A 167 10.10 18.25 1.24
C TRP A 167 9.59 18.98 0.00
N GLU A 168 10.18 20.14 -0.31
CA GLU A 168 9.83 20.98 -1.46
C GLU A 168 10.04 20.23 -2.78
N GLU A 169 11.20 19.57 -2.93
CA GLU A 169 11.50 18.74 -4.10
C GLU A 169 10.51 17.57 -4.23
N PHE A 170 10.17 16.94 -3.11
CA PHE A 170 9.25 15.81 -3.11
C PHE A 170 7.82 16.21 -3.47
N VAL A 171 7.35 17.39 -3.02
CA VAL A 171 6.05 17.94 -3.42
C VAL A 171 5.97 18.09 -4.94
N GLU A 172 7.00 18.66 -5.56
CA GLU A 172 7.03 18.82 -7.03
C GLU A 172 7.13 17.49 -7.77
N LYS A 173 7.97 16.56 -7.29
CA LYS A 173 8.03 15.19 -7.85
C LYS A 173 6.67 14.51 -7.79
N PHE A 174 5.96 14.62 -6.67
CA PHE A 174 4.62 14.04 -6.50
C PHE A 174 3.61 14.67 -7.45
N MET A 175 3.55 16.02 -7.50
CA MET A 175 2.63 16.73 -8.39
C MET A 175 2.88 16.38 -9.86
N THR A 176 4.13 16.20 -10.26
CA THR A 176 4.50 15.83 -11.64
C THR A 176 4.47 14.32 -11.92
N GLY A 177 4.12 13.49 -10.93
CA GLY A 177 4.09 12.03 -11.07
C GLY A 177 5.47 11.39 -11.22
N LYS A 178 6.55 12.10 -10.90
CA LYS A 178 7.95 11.61 -10.94
C LYS A 178 8.35 10.94 -9.63
N VAL A 179 7.47 10.11 -9.11
CA VAL A 179 7.66 9.26 -7.92
C VAL A 179 7.35 7.82 -8.28
N LEU A 180 7.74 6.88 -7.43
CA LEU A 180 7.47 5.46 -7.65
C LEU A 180 5.94 5.21 -7.79
N TRP A 181 5.56 4.37 -8.76
CA TRP A 181 4.18 4.13 -9.23
C TRP A 181 3.49 5.33 -9.91
N GLY A 182 4.22 6.40 -10.16
CA GLY A 182 3.79 7.50 -11.01
C GLY A 182 2.79 8.47 -10.39
N SER A 183 1.97 9.05 -11.28
CA SER A 183 0.97 10.08 -10.98
C SER A 183 -0.16 9.53 -10.08
N TRP A 184 -0.29 10.09 -8.88
CA TRP A 184 -1.43 9.82 -7.99
C TRP A 184 -2.78 10.10 -8.70
N TYR A 185 -2.84 11.18 -9.49
CA TYR A 185 -4.04 11.61 -10.20
C TYR A 185 -4.51 10.56 -11.20
N ASP A 186 -3.59 10.08 -12.03
CA ASP A 186 -3.91 9.09 -13.06
C ASP A 186 -4.21 7.73 -12.44
N HIS A 187 -3.51 7.39 -11.35
CA HIS A 187 -3.75 6.17 -10.60
C HIS A 187 -5.18 6.13 -10.05
N VAL A 188 -5.61 7.12 -9.27
CA VAL A 188 -6.96 7.12 -8.67
C VAL A 188 -8.07 7.19 -9.72
N LYS A 189 -7.85 7.97 -10.81
CA LYS A 189 -8.82 8.09 -11.91
C LYS A 189 -8.91 6.82 -12.74
N GLY A 190 -7.79 6.17 -13.04
CA GLY A 190 -7.75 4.92 -13.81
C GLY A 190 -8.54 3.82 -13.12
N TRP A 191 -8.27 3.59 -11.83
CA TRP A 191 -9.01 2.63 -11.03
C TRP A 191 -10.49 3.00 -10.85
N TRP A 192 -10.81 4.29 -10.77
CA TRP A 192 -12.20 4.75 -10.68
C TRP A 192 -13.01 4.50 -11.95
N LYS A 193 -12.40 4.66 -13.12
CA LYS A 193 -13.03 4.33 -14.41
C LYS A 193 -13.18 2.81 -14.58
N ALA A 194 -12.19 2.04 -14.13
CA ALA A 194 -12.22 0.58 -14.23
C ALA A 194 -13.32 -0.07 -13.38
N LYS A 195 -13.70 0.54 -12.25
CA LYS A 195 -14.74 -0.02 -11.36
C LYS A 195 -16.10 -0.20 -12.04
N ASP A 196 -16.36 0.54 -13.11
CA ASP A 196 -17.64 0.46 -13.86
C ASP A 196 -17.66 -0.72 -14.83
N LYS A 197 -16.51 -1.37 -15.08
CA LYS A 197 -16.36 -2.49 -16.02
C LYS A 197 -15.93 -3.79 -15.35
N HIS A 198 -15.31 -3.71 -14.18
CA HIS A 198 -14.73 -4.86 -13.49
C HIS A 198 -15.23 -4.93 -12.05
N ARG A 199 -15.04 -6.10 -11.43
CA ARG A 199 -15.44 -6.37 -10.05
C ARG A 199 -14.52 -5.67 -9.05
N ILE A 200 -14.69 -4.36 -8.90
CA ILE A 200 -13.88 -3.51 -8.01
C ILE A 200 -14.77 -2.89 -6.92
N LEU A 201 -14.42 -3.11 -5.65
CA LEU A 201 -14.91 -2.32 -4.53
C LEU A 201 -13.98 -1.13 -4.34
N TYR A 202 -14.45 0.07 -4.67
CA TYR A 202 -13.69 1.32 -4.50
C TYR A 202 -14.03 1.97 -3.16
N LEU A 203 -13.04 2.15 -2.29
CA LEU A 203 -13.16 2.70 -0.95
C LEU A 203 -12.31 3.96 -0.79
N PHE A 204 -12.66 4.78 0.19
CA PHE A 204 -11.89 5.95 0.60
C PHE A 204 -11.35 5.74 2.02
N TYR A 205 -10.07 6.04 2.22
CA TYR A 205 -9.42 6.01 3.53
C TYR A 205 -10.17 6.88 4.54
N GLU A 206 -10.68 8.02 4.07
CA GLU A 206 -11.47 8.97 4.86
C GLU A 206 -12.77 8.35 5.36
N ASP A 207 -13.48 7.60 4.52
CA ASP A 207 -14.70 6.88 4.90
C ASP A 207 -14.39 5.78 5.93
N MET A 208 -13.26 5.08 5.76
CA MET A 208 -12.80 4.07 6.71
C MET A 208 -12.48 4.70 8.06
N LYS A 209 -11.91 5.91 8.08
CA LYS A 209 -11.61 6.65 9.32
C LYS A 209 -12.86 7.19 10.00
N GLU A 210 -13.82 7.69 9.24
CA GLU A 210 -15.08 8.23 9.73
C GLU A 210 -15.97 7.13 10.34
N ASN A 211 -16.13 6.01 9.64
CA ASN A 211 -16.96 4.91 10.11
C ASN A 211 -16.35 3.54 9.73
N PRO A 212 -15.36 3.05 10.50
CA PRO A 212 -14.70 1.78 10.21
C PRO A 212 -15.67 0.62 10.11
N LYS A 213 -16.69 0.59 10.98
CA LYS A 213 -17.68 -0.49 11.03
C LYS A 213 -18.46 -0.60 9.71
N ARG A 214 -18.92 0.53 9.17
CA ARG A 214 -19.62 0.61 7.87
C ARG A 214 -18.75 0.08 6.73
N GLU A 215 -17.50 0.53 6.66
CA GLU A 215 -16.60 0.12 5.57
C GLU A 215 -16.18 -1.35 5.68
N ILE A 216 -15.96 -1.88 6.89
CA ILE A 216 -15.68 -3.31 7.10
C ILE A 216 -16.87 -4.16 6.65
N GLN A 217 -18.11 -3.74 6.91
CA GLN A 217 -19.30 -4.44 6.42
C GLN A 217 -19.40 -4.44 4.89
N LYS A 218 -19.04 -3.34 4.22
CA LYS A 218 -18.96 -3.29 2.76
C LYS A 218 -17.93 -4.28 2.21
N ILE A 219 -16.74 -4.34 2.82
CA ILE A 219 -15.69 -5.30 2.45
C ILE A 219 -16.18 -6.73 2.64
N ALA A 220 -16.77 -7.05 3.80
CA ALA A 220 -17.29 -8.39 4.08
C ALA A 220 -18.35 -8.83 3.07
N LYS A 221 -19.31 -7.95 2.77
CA LYS A 221 -20.34 -8.20 1.74
C LYS A 221 -19.72 -8.44 0.37
N PHE A 222 -18.73 -7.64 -0.03
CA PHE A 222 -18.05 -7.80 -1.32
C PHE A 222 -17.26 -9.14 -1.40
N LEU A 223 -16.68 -9.55 -0.28
CA LEU A 223 -16.02 -10.84 -0.12
C LEU A 223 -17.01 -12.02 0.04
N GLU A 224 -18.31 -11.76 0.10
CA GLU A 224 -19.36 -12.77 0.33
C GLU A 224 -19.18 -13.50 1.67
N LYS A 225 -18.92 -12.72 2.72
CA LYS A 225 -18.79 -13.20 4.10
C LYS A 225 -19.83 -12.54 5.00
N ASP A 226 -20.54 -13.36 5.74
CA ASP A 226 -21.44 -12.90 6.80
C ASP A 226 -20.66 -12.76 8.11
N LEU A 227 -20.80 -11.61 8.76
CA LEU A 227 -20.18 -11.35 10.05
C LEU A 227 -21.25 -11.19 11.11
N SER A 228 -21.12 -11.92 12.22
CA SER A 228 -21.89 -11.60 13.41
C SER A 228 -21.49 -10.23 13.95
N GLN A 229 -22.37 -9.61 14.74
CA GLN A 229 -22.07 -8.31 15.35
C GLN A 229 -20.84 -8.38 16.28
N GLU A 230 -20.64 -9.52 16.94
CA GLU A 230 -19.47 -9.79 17.77
C GLU A 230 -18.18 -9.84 16.93
N VAL A 231 -18.16 -10.62 15.86
CA VAL A 231 -17.00 -10.73 14.96
C VAL A 231 -16.69 -9.35 14.36
N LEU A 232 -17.70 -8.63 13.87
CA LEU A 232 -17.53 -7.29 13.33
C LEU A 232 -16.87 -6.32 14.34
N ASN A 233 -17.34 -6.30 15.59
CA ASN A 233 -16.74 -5.46 16.63
C ASN A 233 -15.29 -5.87 16.93
N LYS A 234 -15.00 -7.17 16.93
CA LYS A 234 -13.64 -7.70 17.09
C LYS A 234 -12.72 -7.24 15.96
N ILE A 235 -13.20 -7.25 14.71
CA ILE A 235 -12.44 -6.76 13.55
C ILE A 235 -12.18 -5.26 13.68
N VAL A 236 -13.21 -4.47 14.01
CA VAL A 236 -13.07 -3.00 14.23
C VAL A 236 -12.00 -2.70 15.27
N HIS A 237 -12.01 -3.39 16.41
CA HIS A 237 -11.02 -3.18 17.47
C HIS A 237 -9.60 -3.56 17.02
N ASN A 238 -9.41 -4.77 16.51
CA ASN A 238 -8.08 -5.30 16.17
C ASN A 238 -7.44 -4.62 14.95
N THR A 239 -8.27 -4.00 14.10
CA THR A 239 -7.79 -3.22 12.95
C THR A 239 -7.76 -1.71 13.25
N SER A 240 -7.98 -1.29 14.50
CA SER A 240 -7.78 0.10 14.88
C SER A 240 -6.30 0.48 14.79
N PHE A 241 -6.02 1.77 14.56
CA PHE A 241 -4.65 2.25 14.39
C PHE A 241 -3.76 1.92 15.59
N GLU A 242 -4.23 2.17 16.81
CA GLU A 242 -3.45 1.92 18.04
C GLU A 242 -3.10 0.44 18.18
N VAL A 243 -4.06 -0.46 17.96
CA VAL A 243 -3.81 -1.91 18.05
C VAL A 243 -2.85 -2.38 16.96
N MET A 244 -3.02 -1.92 15.72
CA MET A 244 -2.14 -2.28 14.61
C MET A 244 -0.74 -1.68 14.71
N LYS A 245 -0.59 -0.53 15.39
CA LYS A 245 0.70 0.13 15.65
C LYS A 245 1.57 -0.73 16.54
N ASP A 246 0.98 -1.37 17.55
CA ASP A 246 1.69 -2.21 18.51
C ASP A 246 1.80 -3.68 18.07
N ASN A 247 1.01 -4.10 17.08
CA ASN A 247 1.06 -5.46 16.55
C ASN A 247 2.29 -5.67 15.62
N PRO A 248 3.28 -6.50 16.01
CA PRO A 248 4.49 -6.74 15.21
C PRO A 248 4.22 -7.47 13.88
N MET A 249 3.04 -8.07 13.72
CA MET A 249 2.63 -8.72 12.48
C MET A 249 2.16 -7.70 11.43
N THR A 250 1.81 -6.48 11.82
CA THR A 250 1.27 -5.46 10.91
C THR A 250 2.12 -4.20 10.83
N ASN A 251 2.92 -3.90 11.86
CA ASN A 251 3.65 -2.63 11.95
C ASN A 251 5.03 -2.62 11.24
N TYR A 252 5.41 -3.70 10.57
CA TYR A 252 6.68 -3.84 9.82
C TYR A 252 7.97 -3.76 10.66
N THR A 253 7.90 -3.98 11.98
CA THR A 253 9.12 -4.00 12.84
C THR A 253 9.90 -5.32 12.77
N LYS A 254 9.24 -6.41 12.33
CA LYS A 254 9.85 -7.74 12.13
C LYS A 254 10.32 -8.01 10.70
N GLU A 255 9.95 -7.18 9.74
CA GLU A 255 10.31 -7.32 8.33
C GLU A 255 11.20 -6.15 7.91
N PHE A 256 12.03 -6.35 6.89
CA PHE A 256 12.85 -5.27 6.31
C PHE A 256 13.76 -4.56 7.31
N GLN A 257 14.25 -5.27 8.33
CA GLN A 257 15.28 -4.74 9.22
C GLN A 257 16.52 -4.37 8.41
N GLY A 258 17.09 -3.20 8.66
CA GLY A 258 18.17 -2.62 7.84
C GLY A 258 17.70 -1.82 6.62
N ILE A 259 16.50 -2.09 6.10
CA ILE A 259 15.88 -1.36 4.98
C ILE A 259 14.90 -0.29 5.48
N MET A 260 14.00 -0.65 6.39
CA MET A 260 13.04 0.25 7.03
C MET A 260 13.55 0.71 8.39
N ASP A 261 13.97 1.96 8.48
CA ASP A 261 14.44 2.59 9.71
C ASP A 261 13.31 3.31 10.42
N HIS A 262 12.66 2.58 11.33
CA HIS A 262 11.53 3.10 12.12
C HIS A 262 11.93 4.22 13.09
N SER A 263 13.22 4.45 13.34
CA SER A 263 13.69 5.59 14.15
C SER A 263 13.60 6.93 13.40
N ILE A 264 13.71 6.91 12.06
CA ILE A 264 13.52 8.10 11.19
C ILE A 264 12.04 8.46 11.11
N SER A 265 11.20 7.46 10.85
CA SER A 265 9.74 7.55 10.91
C SER A 265 9.17 6.15 11.05
N PRO A 266 8.29 5.88 12.04
CA PRO A 266 7.65 4.58 12.13
C PRO A 266 6.70 4.36 10.94
N PHE A 267 6.53 3.11 10.52
CA PHE A 267 5.58 2.75 9.45
C PHE A 267 4.14 3.14 9.82
N MET A 268 3.73 2.80 11.05
CA MET A 268 2.47 3.23 11.67
C MET A 268 2.65 4.63 12.29
N ARG A 269 2.68 5.66 11.43
CA ARG A 269 3.04 7.04 11.79
C ARG A 269 1.98 7.77 12.62
N LYS A 270 0.89 8.23 11.98
CA LYS A 270 -0.21 8.96 12.65
C LYS A 270 -1.63 8.42 12.40
N GLY A 271 -1.86 7.72 11.29
CA GLY A 271 -3.16 7.06 11.04
C GLY A 271 -4.39 7.98 11.04
N THR A 272 -4.25 9.22 10.58
CA THR A 272 -5.28 10.28 10.65
C THR A 272 -5.53 10.94 9.29
N VAL A 273 -6.64 11.68 9.17
CA VAL A 273 -6.98 12.57 8.05
C VAL A 273 -6.61 14.00 8.46
N ALA A 274 -6.22 14.83 7.50
CA ALA A 274 -5.85 16.24 7.65
C ALA A 274 -4.47 16.53 8.28
N ASP A 275 -3.56 15.55 8.35
CA ASP A 275 -2.19 15.81 8.85
C ASP A 275 -1.36 16.65 7.87
N TRP A 276 -1.79 16.75 6.60
CA TRP A 276 -1.21 17.65 5.62
C TRP A 276 -1.19 19.12 6.06
N LYS A 277 -2.15 19.55 6.89
CA LYS A 277 -2.19 20.91 7.44
C LYS A 277 -0.96 21.24 8.31
N ASN A 278 -0.29 20.23 8.85
CA ASN A 278 0.92 20.39 9.65
C ASN A 278 2.22 20.41 8.83
N HIS A 279 2.14 20.27 7.50
CA HIS A 279 3.30 20.09 6.62
C HIS A 279 3.32 21.09 5.46
N PHE A 280 2.16 21.34 4.84
CA PHE A 280 2.08 22.28 3.74
C PHE A 280 2.20 23.71 4.25
N THR A 281 3.06 24.49 3.62
CA THR A 281 2.96 25.95 3.73
C THR A 281 1.73 26.45 2.98
N VAL A 282 1.29 27.68 3.28
CA VAL A 282 0.15 28.30 2.57
C VAL A 282 0.40 28.33 1.05
N ALA A 283 1.59 28.76 0.63
CA ALA A 283 1.96 28.83 -0.78
C ALA A 283 2.00 27.46 -1.47
N GLN A 284 2.52 26.43 -0.78
CA GLN A 284 2.48 25.05 -1.30
C GLN A 284 1.04 24.56 -1.43
N ASN A 285 0.17 24.89 -0.46
CA ASN A 285 -1.22 24.47 -0.49
C ASN A 285 -1.98 25.11 -1.67
N GLU A 286 -1.84 26.42 -1.87
CA GLU A 286 -2.48 27.15 -2.98
C GLU A 286 -2.03 26.58 -4.33
N LYS A 287 -0.72 26.43 -4.53
CA LYS A 287 -0.16 25.85 -5.76
C LYS A 287 -0.68 24.42 -5.99
N PHE A 288 -0.73 23.60 -4.95
CA PHE A 288 -1.24 22.24 -5.04
C PHE A 288 -2.72 22.21 -5.41
N ASP A 289 -3.54 23.07 -4.80
CA ASP A 289 -4.99 23.14 -5.05
C ASP A 289 -5.31 23.57 -6.49
N GLU A 290 -4.54 24.50 -7.06
CA GLU A 290 -4.66 24.89 -8.46
C GLU A 290 -4.35 23.74 -9.43
N ASP A 291 -3.22 23.04 -9.22
CA ASP A 291 -2.84 21.87 -10.02
C ASP A 291 -3.86 20.73 -9.87
N TYR A 292 -4.31 20.46 -8.65
CA TYR A 292 -5.29 19.43 -8.33
C TYR A 292 -6.61 19.72 -9.05
N LYS A 293 -7.12 20.96 -8.98
CA LYS A 293 -8.35 21.37 -9.66
C LYS A 293 -8.27 21.14 -11.16
N LYS A 294 -7.12 21.45 -11.77
CA LYS A 294 -6.89 21.21 -13.21
C LYS A 294 -6.89 19.71 -13.52
N LYS A 295 -6.10 18.92 -12.79
CA LYS A 295 -5.91 17.48 -13.06
C LYS A 295 -7.10 16.60 -12.73
N MET A 296 -7.97 17.04 -11.82
CA MET A 296 -9.17 16.31 -11.40
C MET A 296 -10.46 16.88 -12.01
N SER A 297 -10.37 17.84 -12.93
CA SER A 297 -11.54 18.47 -13.56
C SER A 297 -12.36 17.51 -14.46
N ASP A 298 -11.76 16.41 -14.92
CA ASP A 298 -12.36 15.45 -15.85
C ASP A 298 -12.97 14.21 -15.16
N THR A 299 -13.15 14.24 -13.84
CA THR A 299 -13.63 13.09 -13.08
C THR A 299 -14.70 13.48 -12.06
N SER A 300 -15.59 12.52 -11.76
CA SER A 300 -16.58 12.63 -10.69
C SER A 300 -16.02 12.27 -9.30
N LEU A 301 -14.73 11.92 -9.22
CA LEU A 301 -14.07 11.60 -7.96
C LEU A 301 -14.02 12.82 -7.05
N VAL A 302 -14.51 12.67 -5.82
CA VAL A 302 -14.43 13.70 -4.79
C VAL A 302 -13.72 13.11 -3.58
N PHE A 303 -12.70 13.82 -3.10
CA PHE A 303 -11.94 13.45 -1.92
C PHE A 303 -12.21 14.44 -0.80
N ARG A 304 -12.22 13.94 0.43
CA ARG A 304 -12.27 14.77 1.64
C ARG A 304 -10.86 14.98 2.16
N THR A 305 -10.49 16.22 2.48
CA THR A 305 -9.18 16.55 3.05
C THR A 305 -9.23 16.71 4.58
N GLU A 306 -10.41 16.54 5.16
CA GLU A 306 -10.74 16.57 6.58
C GLU A 306 -12.00 15.73 6.85
N LEU A 307 -12.24 15.40 8.13
CA LEU A 307 -13.42 14.68 8.61
C LEU A 307 -14.23 15.57 9.55
#